data_AF-A0AAW9R5X8-F1
#
_entry.id   AF-A0AAW9R5X8-F1
#
_cell.length_a   1.000
_cell.length_b   1.000
_cell.length_c   1.000
_cell.angle_alpha   90.00
_cell.angle_beta   90.00
_cell.angle_gamma   90.00
#
_symmetry.space_group_name_H-M   'P 1'
#
loop_
_entity.id
_entity.type
_entity.pdbx_description
1 polymer ?
#
loop_
_entity_poly.entity_id
_entity_poly.type
_entity_poly.pdbx_seq_one_letter_code
_entity_poly.pdbx_strand_id
1 'polypeptide(L)'
;MKDLYTALSVEPDAESDRIAAAAASQPEMQDFTAILLDPDKRAGYDRVRTTLNEIAELRFRLGLPNNNEWFRKNFPNHSRWLQLQAHDRRVAEQNAQREAEAEAARQAVHSARAGWRMAPELLAISSLLLIAGLVAGYLYLY
;
A
#
# COMPACT_ATOMS: atom_id res chain seq x y z
N MET A 1 5.65 -0.16 17.43
CA MET A 1 6.83 0.01 16.56
C MET A 1 7.59 -1.31 16.62
N LYS A 2 7.84 -1.97 15.48
CA LYS A 2 8.66 -3.20 15.47
C LYS A 2 10.13 -2.78 15.56
N ASP A 3 10.91 -3.49 16.36
CA ASP A 3 12.37 -3.31 16.42
C ASP A 3 12.99 -3.81 15.10
N LEU A 4 13.87 -3.01 14.49
CA LEU A 4 14.46 -3.28 13.19
C LEU A 4 15.44 -4.46 13.24
N TYR A 5 16.18 -4.61 14.35
CA TYR A 5 17.08 -5.75 14.55
C TYR A 5 16.28 -7.04 14.68
N THR A 6 15.17 -6.99 15.44
CA THR A 6 14.26 -8.14 15.55
C THR A 6 13.59 -8.47 14.22
N ALA A 7 13.19 -7.46 13.44
CA ALA A 7 12.60 -7.68 12.13
C ALA A 7 13.55 -8.42 11.18
N LEU A 8 14.83 -8.03 11.17
CA LEU A 8 15.87 -8.69 10.36
C LEU A 8 16.46 -9.95 11.00
N SER A 9 16.00 -10.35 12.19
CA SER A 9 16.54 -11.49 12.95
C SER A 9 18.07 -11.41 13.17
N VAL A 10 18.56 -10.20 13.47
CA VAL A 10 19.97 -9.92 13.77
C VAL A 10 20.11 -9.35 15.17
N GLU A 11 21.30 -9.49 15.75
CA GLU A 11 21.61 -8.89 17.05
C GLU A 11 21.88 -7.38 16.92
N PRO A 12 21.59 -6.58 17.96
CA PRO A 12 21.81 -5.13 17.94
C PRO A 12 23.26 -4.70 17.68
N ASP A 13 24.21 -5.51 18.10
CA ASP A 13 25.66 -5.34 17.95
C ASP A 13 26.21 -5.99 16.67
N ALA A 14 25.34 -6.55 15.82
CA ALA A 14 25.76 -7.17 14.57
C ALA A 14 26.52 -6.18 13.67
N GLU A 15 27.58 -6.68 13.05
CA GLU A 15 28.36 -5.93 12.08
C GLU A 15 27.55 -5.64 10.81
N SER A 16 27.92 -4.56 10.10
CA SER A 16 27.21 -4.10 8.90
C SER A 16 27.10 -5.19 7.83
N ASP A 17 28.10 -6.05 7.68
CA ASP A 17 28.08 -7.14 6.71
C ASP A 17 26.99 -8.19 7.02
N ARG A 18 26.79 -8.49 8.30
CA ARG A 18 25.75 -9.41 8.75
C ARG A 18 24.35 -8.81 8.56
N ILE A 19 24.21 -7.51 8.79
CA ILE A 19 22.97 -6.76 8.54
C ILE A 19 22.67 -6.75 7.03
N ALA A 20 23.67 -6.50 6.18
CA ALA A 20 23.52 -6.50 4.73
C ALA A 20 23.12 -7.89 4.21
N ALA A 21 23.72 -8.96 4.74
CA ALA A 21 23.36 -10.34 4.39
C ALA A 21 21.92 -10.68 4.79
N ALA A 22 21.48 -10.27 5.99
CA ALA A 22 20.10 -10.45 6.43
C ALA A 22 19.09 -9.62 5.61
N ALA A 23 19.48 -8.42 5.17
CA ALA A 23 18.67 -7.59 4.28
C ALA A 23 18.45 -8.24 2.92
N ALA A 24 19.51 -8.88 2.38
CA ALA A 24 19.45 -9.53 1.08
C ALA A 24 18.50 -10.73 1.07
N SER A 25 18.29 -11.39 2.23
CA SER A 25 17.33 -12.49 2.35
C SER A 25 15.88 -12.05 2.57
N GLN A 26 15.64 -10.76 2.86
CA GLN A 26 14.31 -10.17 3.14
C GLN A 26 14.11 -8.87 2.34
N PRO A 27 13.85 -8.96 1.02
CA PRO A 27 13.73 -7.78 0.14
C PRO A 27 12.61 -6.82 0.53
N GLU A 28 11.56 -7.30 1.20
CA GLU A 28 10.47 -6.49 1.74
C GLU A 28 10.88 -5.52 2.85
N MET A 29 12.07 -5.72 3.45
CA MET A 29 12.60 -4.89 4.54
C MET A 29 13.59 -3.82 4.06
N GLN A 30 13.89 -3.72 2.75
CA GLN A 30 14.95 -2.86 2.21
C GLN A 30 14.89 -1.39 2.68
N ASP A 31 13.68 -0.81 2.72
CA ASP A 31 13.48 0.58 3.15
C ASP A 31 13.95 0.81 4.60
N PHE A 32 13.79 -0.18 5.46
CA PHE A 32 14.22 -0.13 6.85
C PHE A 32 15.70 -0.48 6.99
N THR A 33 16.23 -1.34 6.14
CA THR A 33 17.63 -1.72 6.20
C THR A 33 18.56 -0.57 5.81
N ALA A 34 18.10 0.35 4.98
CA ALA A 34 18.84 1.57 4.65
C ALA A 34 19.18 2.42 5.89
N ILE A 35 18.39 2.31 6.97
CA ILE A 35 18.66 2.97 8.25
C ILE A 35 19.79 2.28 9.00
N LEU A 36 19.86 0.94 8.98
CA LEU A 36 20.84 0.16 9.73
C LEU A 36 22.20 0.05 9.02
N LEU A 37 22.23 0.18 7.69
CA LEU A 37 23.47 0.17 6.91
C LEU A 37 24.18 1.53 6.89
N ASP A 38 23.46 2.62 7.15
CA ASP A 38 23.99 3.96 7.28
C ASP A 38 24.42 4.21 8.74
N PRO A 39 25.71 4.41 9.03
CA PRO A 39 26.20 4.47 10.41
C PRO A 39 25.63 5.64 11.22
N ASP A 40 25.40 6.78 10.58
CA ASP A 40 24.85 7.96 11.27
C ASP A 40 23.37 7.75 11.63
N LYS A 41 22.61 7.15 10.71
CA LYS A 41 21.20 6.80 10.94
C LYS A 41 21.07 5.66 11.94
N ARG A 42 21.94 4.66 11.89
CA ARG A 42 21.99 3.56 12.87
C ARG A 42 22.23 4.10 14.28
N ALA A 43 23.20 5.00 14.46
CA ALA A 43 23.45 5.64 15.76
C ALA A 43 22.26 6.49 16.24
N GLY A 44 21.53 7.15 15.34
CA GLY A 44 20.27 7.83 15.65
C GLY A 44 19.18 6.86 16.11
N TYR A 45 19.00 5.77 15.36
CA TYR A 45 18.04 4.71 15.67
C TYR A 45 18.33 4.06 17.02
N ASP A 46 19.58 3.70 17.29
CA ASP A 46 20.01 3.07 18.54
C ASP A 46 19.74 3.96 19.76
N ARG A 47 19.97 5.28 19.65
CA ARG A 47 19.62 6.24 20.71
C ARG A 47 18.13 6.27 21.00
N VAL A 48 17.29 6.33 19.95
CA VAL A 48 15.83 6.32 20.11
C VAL A 48 15.36 5.01 20.72
N ARG A 49 15.88 3.88 20.23
CA ARG A 49 15.55 2.54 20.74
C ARG A 49 15.93 2.39 22.21
N THR A 50 17.12 2.80 22.62
CA THR A 50 17.54 2.80 24.03
C THR A 50 16.62 3.67 24.89
N THR A 51 16.33 4.90 24.46
CA THR A 51 15.43 5.80 25.18
C THR A 51 14.03 5.18 25.36
N LEU A 52 13.50 4.51 24.33
CA LEU A 52 12.20 3.84 24.41
C LEU A 52 12.22 2.65 25.40
N ASN A 53 13.32 1.90 25.45
CA ASN A 53 13.49 0.81 26.41
C ASN A 53 13.59 1.34 27.86
N GLU A 54 14.33 2.42 28.08
CA GLU A 54 14.40 3.09 29.40
C GLU A 54 13.03 3.60 29.85
N ILE A 55 12.26 4.20 28.94
CA ILE A 55 10.88 4.61 29.22
C ILE A 55 10.02 3.39 29.57
N ALA A 56 10.15 2.29 28.84
CA ALA A 56 9.41 1.07 29.13
C ALA A 56 9.77 0.50 30.51
N GLU A 57 11.05 0.48 30.86
CA GLU A 57 11.53 0.03 32.16
C GLU A 57 11.03 0.94 33.30
N LEU A 58 11.10 2.26 33.14
CA LEU A 58 10.56 3.21 34.11
C LEU A 58 9.07 2.99 34.35
N ARG A 59 8.30 2.75 33.27
CA ARG A 59 6.86 2.46 33.38
C ARG A 59 6.59 1.17 34.14
N PHE A 60 7.39 0.14 33.87
CA PHE A 60 7.31 -1.12 34.60
C PHE A 60 7.59 -0.92 36.09
N ARG A 61 8.67 -0.20 36.44
CA ARG A 61 9.04 0.10 37.83
C ARG A 61 7.98 0.93 38.56
N LEU A 62 7.30 1.84 37.85
CA LEU A 62 6.21 2.64 38.40
C LEU A 62 4.86 1.90 38.46
N GLY A 63 4.83 0.62 38.05
CA GLY A 63 3.62 -0.19 38.07
C GLY A 63 2.51 0.37 37.17
N LEU A 64 2.88 1.05 36.06
CA LEU A 64 1.94 1.60 35.08
C LEU A 64 1.55 0.50 34.09
N PRO A 65 0.47 -0.27 34.31
CA PRO A 65 0.16 -1.42 33.49
C PRO A 65 -0.47 -0.94 32.18
N ASN A 66 -0.13 -1.59 31.08
CA ASN A 66 -0.69 -1.42 29.72
C ASN A 66 -1.13 0.00 29.36
N ASN A 67 -0.21 0.69 28.68
CA ASN A 67 -0.21 2.02 28.04
C ASN A 67 -1.58 2.71 27.78
N ASN A 68 -2.63 1.98 27.42
CA ASN A 68 -3.92 2.56 27.09
C ASN A 68 -4.83 2.81 28.30
N GLU A 69 -4.88 1.94 29.32
CA GLU A 69 -5.87 2.09 30.40
C GLU A 69 -5.47 3.20 31.38
N TRP A 70 -4.21 3.21 31.81
CA TRP A 70 -3.70 4.30 32.64
C TRP A 70 -3.85 5.65 31.94
N PHE A 71 -3.53 5.73 30.65
CA PHE A 71 -3.66 6.98 29.89
C PHE A 71 -5.12 7.42 29.74
N ARG A 72 -6.04 6.51 29.41
CA ARG A 72 -7.48 6.79 29.34
C ARG A 72 -8.04 7.26 30.68
N LYS A 73 -7.59 6.67 31.79
CA LYS A 73 -8.02 7.03 33.15
C LYS A 73 -7.55 8.42 33.56
N ASN A 74 -6.29 8.76 33.29
CA ASN A 74 -5.70 10.03 33.74
C ASN A 74 -5.90 11.19 32.76
N PHE A 75 -6.10 10.90 31.46
CA PHE A 75 -6.28 11.90 30.40
C PHE A 75 -7.52 11.60 29.55
N PRO A 76 -8.73 11.55 30.16
CA PRO A 76 -9.95 11.15 29.47
C PRO A 76 -10.27 12.03 28.26
N ASN A 77 -10.12 13.35 28.40
CA ASN A 77 -10.38 14.31 27.31
C ASN A 77 -9.45 14.10 26.11
N HIS A 78 -8.16 13.86 26.36
CA HIS A 78 -7.17 13.65 25.30
C HIS A 78 -7.38 12.29 24.61
N SER A 79 -7.68 11.25 25.40
CA SER A 79 -8.00 9.92 24.86
C SER A 79 -9.25 9.95 23.96
N ARG A 80 -10.27 10.74 24.33
CA ARG A 80 -11.48 10.95 23.53
C ARG A 80 -11.17 11.65 22.21
N TRP A 81 -10.32 12.68 22.24
CA TRP A 81 -9.90 13.39 21.03
C TRP A 81 -9.15 12.45 20.06
N LEU A 82 -8.25 11.61 20.56
CA LEU A 82 -7.56 10.60 19.74
C LEU A 82 -8.53 9.59 19.11
N GLN A 83 -9.56 9.16 19.85
CA GLN A 83 -10.60 8.27 19.33
C GLN A 83 -11.43 8.92 18.21
N LEU A 84 -11.78 10.19 18.37
CA LEU A 84 -12.50 10.95 17.34
C LEU A 84 -11.67 11.06 16.05
N GLN A 85 -10.39 11.42 16.14
CA GLN A 85 -9.52 11.46 14.97
C GLN A 85 -9.36 10.11 14.27
N ALA A 86 -9.29 9.01 15.03
CA ALA A 86 -9.22 7.66 14.47
C ALA A 86 -10.55 7.22 13.85
N HIS A 87 -11.67 7.78 14.29
CA HIS A 87 -12.97 7.59 13.65
C HIS A 87 -13.03 8.36 12.34
N ASP A 88 -12.70 9.64 12.35
CA ASP A 88 -12.73 10.51 11.16
C ASP A 88 -11.84 9.97 10.04
N ARG A 89 -10.63 9.48 10.36
CA ARG A 89 -9.75 8.81 9.38
C ARG A 89 -10.40 7.59 8.74
N ARG A 90 -11.03 6.72 9.54
CA ARG A 90 -11.70 5.51 9.02
C ARG A 90 -12.90 5.87 8.12
N VAL A 91 -13.65 6.91 8.49
CA VAL A 91 -14.76 7.40 7.65
C VAL A 91 -14.22 7.95 6.33
N ALA A 92 -13.13 8.72 6.37
CA ALA A 92 -12.49 9.26 5.17
C ALA A 92 -11.97 8.13 4.24
N GLU A 93 -11.30 7.12 4.80
CA GLU A 93 -10.81 5.94 4.06
C GLU A 93 -11.96 5.18 3.39
N GLN A 94 -13.07 4.94 4.12
CA GLN A 94 -14.25 4.27 3.58
C GLN A 94 -14.91 5.08 2.46
N ASN A 95 -14.99 6.40 2.60
CA ASN A 95 -15.56 7.26 1.56
C ASN A 95 -14.68 7.26 0.31
N ALA A 96 -13.36 7.40 0.46
CA ALA A 96 -12.41 7.34 -0.65
C ALA A 96 -12.50 5.99 -1.38
N GLN A 97 -12.67 4.89 -0.65
CA GLN A 97 -12.83 3.57 -1.25
C GLN A 97 -14.15 3.45 -2.04
N ARG A 98 -15.26 3.97 -1.49
CA ARG A 98 -16.55 4.01 -2.20
C ARG A 98 -16.50 4.87 -3.46
N GLU A 99 -15.80 5.99 -3.40
CA GLU A 99 -15.59 6.87 -4.57
C GLU A 99 -14.79 6.16 -5.65
N ALA A 100 -13.69 5.49 -5.29
CA ALA A 100 -12.89 4.70 -6.22
C ALA A 100 -13.69 3.56 -6.87
N GLU A 101 -14.50 2.84 -6.09
CA GLU A 101 -15.39 1.79 -6.60
C GLU A 101 -16.45 2.35 -7.56
N ALA A 102 -17.04 3.51 -7.23
CA ALA A 102 -18.01 4.18 -8.09
C ALA A 102 -17.39 4.66 -9.41
N GLU A 103 -16.16 5.17 -9.38
CA GLU A 103 -15.42 5.56 -10.59
C GLU A 103 -15.07 4.36 -11.47
N ALA A 104 -14.58 3.26 -10.87
CA ALA A 104 -14.31 2.02 -11.59
C ALA A 104 -15.58 1.46 -12.26
N ALA A 105 -16.73 1.50 -11.57
CA ALA A 105 -18.01 1.08 -12.14
C ALA A 105 -18.45 1.97 -13.32
N ARG A 106 -18.26 3.29 -13.23
CA ARG A 106 -18.56 4.22 -14.34
C ARG A 106 -17.69 3.91 -15.56
N GLN A 107 -16.39 3.70 -15.37
CA GLN A 107 -15.47 3.36 -16.46
C GLN A 107 -15.84 2.04 -17.14
N ALA A 108 -16.24 1.02 -16.38
CA ALA A 108 -16.68 -0.27 -16.92
C ALA A 108 -17.96 -0.15 -17.77
N VAL A 109 -18.91 0.70 -17.37
CA VAL A 109 -20.13 0.96 -18.17
C VAL A 109 -19.80 1.71 -19.47
N HIS A 110 -18.87 2.67 -19.43
CA HIS A 110 -18.44 3.39 -20.63
C HIS A 110 -17.72 2.50 -21.64
N SER A 111 -16.81 1.61 -21.19
CA SER A 111 -16.12 0.67 -22.07
C SER A 111 -17.08 -0.38 -22.67
N ALA A 112 -18.04 -0.89 -21.89
CA ALA A 112 -19.06 -1.82 -22.37
C ALA A 112 -19.95 -1.19 -23.46
N ARG A 113 -20.33 0.09 -23.33
CA ARG A 113 -21.11 0.81 -24.35
C ARG A 113 -20.31 1.15 -25.61
N ALA A 114 -19.01 1.42 -25.49
CA ALA A 114 -18.14 1.70 -26.64
C ALA A 114 -17.98 0.47 -27.56
N GLY A 115 -17.90 -0.74 -26.99
CA GLY A 115 -17.78 -1.98 -27.77
C GLY A 115 -19.00 -2.27 -28.66
N TRP A 116 -20.21 -1.90 -28.23
CA TRP A 116 -21.44 -2.16 -29.00
C TRP A 116 -21.66 -1.18 -30.17
N ARG A 117 -21.02 -0.01 -30.14
CA ARG A 117 -21.13 0.99 -31.22
C ARG A 117 -20.25 0.71 -32.43
N MET A 118 -19.22 -0.14 -32.30
CA MET A 118 -18.31 -0.52 -33.40
C MET A 118 -18.80 -1.74 -34.21
N ALA A 119 -19.79 -2.49 -33.70
CA ALA A 119 -20.31 -3.69 -34.34
C ALA A 119 -20.96 -3.46 -35.74
N PRO A 120 -21.72 -2.37 -36.01
CA PRO A 120 -22.37 -2.22 -37.31
C PRO A 120 -21.43 -1.78 -38.44
N GLU A 121 -20.33 -1.07 -38.14
CA GLU A 121 -19.41 -0.57 -39.18
C GLU A 121 -18.56 -1.70 -39.78
N LEU A 122 -18.18 -2.70 -38.98
CA LEU A 122 -17.43 -3.86 -39.47
C LEU A 122 -18.26 -4.75 -40.41
N LEU A 123 -19.58 -4.85 -40.21
CA LEU A 123 -20.48 -5.57 -41.12
C LEU A 123 -20.71 -4.83 -42.45
N ALA A 124 -20.66 -3.49 -42.44
CA ALA A 124 -20.78 -2.68 -43.66
C ALA A 124 -19.53 -2.80 -44.56
N ILE A 125 -18.33 -2.92 -43.97
CA ILE A 125 -17.09 -3.08 -44.74
C ILE A 125 -16.99 -4.48 -45.37
N SER A 126 -17.41 -5.53 -44.65
CA SER A 126 -17.35 -6.90 -45.18
C SER A 126 -18.31 -7.10 -46.37
N SER A 127 -19.46 -6.42 -46.38
CA SER A 127 -20.43 -6.52 -47.47
C SER A 127 -19.96 -5.81 -48.75
N LEU A 128 -19.25 -4.68 -48.64
CA LEU A 128 -18.67 -3.99 -49.79
C LEU A 128 -17.56 -4.78 -50.48
N LEU A 129 -16.71 -5.49 -49.72
CA LEU A 129 -15.65 -6.34 -50.28
C LEU A 129 -16.20 -7.57 -51.01
N LEU A 130 -17.31 -8.14 -50.52
CA LEU A 130 -17.99 -9.27 -51.15
C LEU A 130 -18.61 -8.88 -52.50
N ILE A 131 -19.20 -7.69 -52.58
CA ILE A 131 -19.76 -7.15 -53.83
C ILE A 131 -18.65 -6.84 -54.83
N ALA A 132 -17.55 -6.22 -54.40
CA ALA A 132 -16.41 -5.93 -55.26
C ALA A 132 -15.76 -7.20 -55.83
N GLY A 133 -15.63 -8.25 -55.01
CA GLY A 133 -15.13 -9.56 -55.44
C GLY A 133 -16.02 -10.24 -56.49
N LEU A 134 -17.35 -10.16 -56.32
CA LEU A 134 -18.31 -10.71 -57.29
C LEU A 134 -18.23 -9.99 -58.65
N VAL A 135 -18.12 -8.66 -58.65
CA VAL A 135 -18.02 -7.87 -59.89
C VAL A 135 -16.71 -8.13 -60.62
N ALA A 136 -15.59 -8.20 -59.90
CA ALA A 136 -14.28 -8.51 -60.49
C ALA A 136 -14.23 -9.94 -61.06
N GLY A 137 -14.82 -10.91 -60.36
CA GLY A 137 -14.93 -12.29 -60.86
C GLY A 137 -15.79 -12.41 -62.11
N TYR A 138 -16.89 -11.65 -62.20
CA TYR A 138 -17.77 -11.67 -63.36
C TYR A 138 -17.11 -11.06 -64.61
N LEU A 139 -16.30 -10.01 -64.45
CA LEU A 139 -15.55 -9.36 -65.53
C LEU A 139 -14.38 -10.18 -66.07
N TYR A 140 -13.90 -11.19 -65.32
CA TYR A 140 -12.78 -12.03 -65.75
C TYR A 140 -13.23 -13.28 -66.53
N LEU A 141 -14.54 -13.56 -66.54
CA LEU A 141 -15.16 -14.74 -67.16
C LEU A 141 -15.85 -14.45 -68.51
N TYR A 142 -15.84 -13.20 -68.96
CA TYR A 142 -16.36 -12.73 -70.25
C TYR A 142 -15.29 -11.91 -70.98
#